data_AF-A0A1G9XC89-F1
#
_entry.id   AF-A0A1G9XC89-F1
#
_cell.length_a   1.000
_cell.length_b   1.000
_cell.length_c   1.000
_cell.angle_alpha   90.00
_cell.angle_beta   90.00
_cell.angle_gamma   90.00
#
_symmetry.space_group_name_H-M   'P 1'
#
loop_
_entity.id
_entity.type
_entity.pdbx_description
1 polymer ?
#
loop_
_entity_poly.entity_id
_entity_poly.type
_entity_poly.pdbx_seq_one_letter_code
_entity_poly.pdbx_strand_id
1 'polypeptide(L)'
;MRDLDDTDIEILRLLAADARRSFASIGEEVGLSGPAVSDRVSRLEAVGVVRRFTVDVDRSQLREGTPVLARLDLEPGASDEVAGALRAAEAVEHVFTTADGDVTVHARVPDDAVHRWLDSVVDSSLVRDVDVELVANSEWSPSVGGVDFALSCAECDNTVTSEGTSARIGDDVYQFCCGSCEARFRERYEELDAGV
;
A
#
# COMPACT_ATOMS: atom_id res chain seq x y z
N MET A 1 6.23 -20.71 7.53
CA MET A 1 5.68 -20.29 6.22
C MET A 1 6.59 -20.65 5.05
N ARG A 2 6.21 -21.65 4.24
CA ARG A 2 6.79 -21.79 2.89
C ARG A 2 6.45 -20.50 2.11
N ASP A 3 7.23 -20.20 1.08
CA ASP A 3 6.83 -19.25 0.03
C ASP A 3 5.33 -19.39 -0.28
N LEU A 4 4.65 -18.29 -0.65
CA LEU A 4 3.26 -18.39 -1.08
C LEU A 4 3.16 -19.48 -2.14
N ASP A 5 2.41 -20.54 -1.83
CA ASP A 5 2.28 -21.65 -2.76
C ASP A 5 1.29 -21.28 -3.87
N ASP A 6 1.27 -22.08 -4.95
CA ASP A 6 0.37 -21.85 -6.08
C ASP A 6 -1.10 -21.76 -5.65
N THR A 7 -1.48 -22.45 -4.56
CA THR A 7 -2.83 -22.40 -4.00
C THR A 7 -3.12 -21.06 -3.34
N ASP A 8 -2.18 -20.48 -2.58
CA ASP A 8 -2.34 -19.14 -2.02
C ASP A 8 -2.49 -18.08 -3.13
N ILE A 9 -1.67 -18.20 -4.19
CA ILE A 9 -1.74 -17.30 -5.35
C ILE A 9 -3.10 -17.41 -6.03
N GLU A 10 -3.63 -18.62 -6.20
CA GLU A 10 -4.95 -18.82 -6.81
C GLU A 10 -6.07 -18.27 -5.92
N ILE A 11 -6.01 -18.50 -4.60
CA ILE A 11 -6.95 -17.88 -3.64
C ILE A 11 -6.94 -16.36 -3.78
N LEU A 12 -5.75 -15.74 -3.85
CA LEU A 12 -5.61 -14.30 -4.03
C LEU A 12 -6.19 -13.83 -5.37
N ARG A 13 -5.98 -14.55 -6.47
CA ARG A 13 -6.59 -14.23 -7.79
C ARG A 13 -8.11 -14.25 -7.72
N LEU A 14 -8.69 -15.25 -7.07
CA LEU A 14 -10.14 -15.38 -6.94
C LEU A 14 -10.73 -14.28 -6.07
N LEU A 15 -10.05 -13.91 -4.98
CA LEU A 15 -10.46 -12.80 -4.11
C LEU A 15 -10.26 -11.43 -4.76
N ALA A 16 -9.19 -11.24 -5.54
CA ALA A 16 -8.96 -10.02 -6.30
C ALA A 16 -10.04 -9.79 -7.36
N ALA A 17 -10.56 -10.86 -7.95
CA ALA A 17 -11.67 -10.80 -8.89
C ALA A 17 -13.03 -10.53 -8.22
N ASP A 18 -13.33 -11.22 -7.11
CA ASP A 18 -14.52 -10.95 -6.29
C ASP A 18 -14.29 -11.37 -4.83
N ALA A 19 -14.00 -10.37 -3.99
CA ALA A 19 -13.74 -10.55 -2.58
C ALA A 19 -14.96 -11.06 -1.77
N ARG A 20 -16.17 -11.06 -2.35
CA ARG A 20 -17.38 -11.59 -1.68
C ARG A 20 -17.62 -13.08 -1.95
N ARG A 21 -16.79 -13.72 -2.78
CA ARG A 21 -16.86 -15.18 -2.99
C ARG A 21 -16.77 -15.91 -1.66
N SER A 22 -17.63 -16.90 -1.47
CA SER A 22 -17.59 -17.71 -0.26
C SER A 22 -16.33 -18.57 -0.25
N PHE A 23 -15.74 -18.78 0.93
CA PHE A 23 -14.58 -19.68 1.06
C PHE A 23 -14.89 -21.12 0.64
N ALA A 24 -16.14 -21.55 0.72
CA ALA A 24 -16.58 -22.84 0.18
C ALA A 24 -16.43 -22.89 -1.35
N SER A 25 -16.92 -21.88 -2.07
CA SER A 25 -16.78 -21.78 -3.53
C SER A 25 -15.33 -21.68 -3.96
N ILE A 26 -14.51 -20.90 -3.25
CA ILE A 26 -13.06 -20.84 -3.51
C ILE A 26 -12.44 -22.22 -3.27
N GLY A 27 -12.83 -22.91 -2.20
CA GLY A 27 -12.35 -24.25 -1.88
C GLY A 27 -12.66 -25.28 -2.97
N GLU A 28 -13.84 -25.23 -3.57
CA GLU A 28 -14.21 -26.06 -4.71
C GLU A 28 -13.28 -25.84 -5.92
N GLU A 29 -12.87 -24.60 -6.18
CA GLU A 29 -11.97 -24.26 -7.29
C GLU A 29 -10.51 -24.67 -7.02
N VAL A 30 -10.03 -24.53 -5.78
CA VAL A 30 -8.62 -24.79 -5.43
C VAL A 30 -8.37 -26.17 -4.79
N GLY A 31 -9.40 -27.02 -4.70
CA GLY A 31 -9.29 -28.37 -4.13
C GLY A 31 -9.13 -28.41 -2.61
N LEU A 32 -9.69 -27.44 -1.90
CA LEU A 32 -9.65 -27.32 -0.43
C LEU A 32 -11.06 -27.27 0.19
N SER A 33 -11.16 -27.55 1.48
CA SER A 33 -12.39 -27.26 2.22
C SER A 33 -12.52 -25.76 2.49
N GLY A 34 -13.74 -25.27 2.66
CA GLY A 34 -13.99 -23.87 3.03
C GLY A 34 -13.21 -23.41 4.29
N PRO A 35 -13.15 -24.20 5.38
CA PRO A 35 -12.31 -23.89 6.54
C PRO A 35 -10.82 -23.80 6.20
N ALA A 36 -10.29 -24.67 5.34
CA ALA A 36 -8.88 -24.62 4.95
C ALA A 36 -8.55 -23.36 4.12
N VAL A 37 -9.47 -22.89 3.28
CA VAL A 37 -9.33 -21.59 2.61
C VAL A 37 -9.37 -20.44 3.63
N SER A 38 -10.30 -20.48 4.59
CA SER A 38 -10.39 -19.48 5.66
C SER A 38 -9.11 -19.35 6.47
N ASP A 39 -8.46 -20.47 6.80
CA ASP A 39 -7.20 -20.49 7.53
C ASP A 39 -6.06 -19.89 6.70
N ARG A 40 -6.04 -20.15 5.39
CA ARG A 40 -5.05 -19.57 4.47
C ARG A 40 -5.24 -18.06 4.33
N VAL A 41 -6.47 -17.58 4.13
CA VAL A 41 -6.78 -16.14 4.04
C VAL A 41 -6.39 -15.42 5.33
N SER A 42 -6.79 -15.97 6.49
CA SER A 42 -6.41 -15.42 7.80
C SER A 42 -4.89 -15.28 7.96
N ARG A 43 -4.13 -16.28 7.47
CA ARG A 43 -2.67 -16.23 7.48
C ARG A 43 -2.14 -15.14 6.56
N LEU A 44 -2.67 -15.02 5.33
CA LEU A 44 -2.26 -13.99 4.37
C LEU A 44 -2.53 -12.57 4.91
N GLU A 45 -3.62 -12.38 5.65
CA GLU A 45 -3.90 -11.15 6.38
C GLU A 45 -2.89 -10.89 7.50
N ALA A 46 -2.60 -11.92 8.32
CA ALA A 46 -1.66 -11.80 9.44
C ALA A 46 -0.25 -11.41 9.00
N VAL A 47 0.20 -11.86 7.81
CA VAL A 47 1.51 -11.49 7.24
C VAL A 47 1.46 -10.28 6.32
N GLY A 48 0.31 -9.61 6.21
CA GLY A 48 0.18 -8.36 5.44
C GLY A 48 0.18 -8.53 3.92
N VAL A 49 0.16 -9.77 3.39
CA VAL A 49 -0.06 -10.03 1.95
C VAL A 49 -1.45 -9.55 1.55
N VAL A 50 -2.46 -9.90 2.35
CA VAL A 50 -3.78 -9.26 2.27
C VAL A 50 -3.79 -8.10 3.26
N ARG A 51 -3.66 -6.88 2.76
CA ARG A 51 -3.66 -5.69 3.59
C ARG A 51 -5.05 -5.33 4.13
N ARG A 52 -6.09 -5.52 3.30
CA ARG A 52 -7.49 -5.20 3.63
C ARG A 52 -8.45 -5.79 2.61
N PHE A 53 -9.68 -6.03 3.06
CA PHE A 53 -10.84 -6.16 2.18
C PHE A 53 -11.52 -4.81 2.05
N THR A 54 -11.70 -4.34 0.83
CA THR A 54 -12.24 -3.01 0.55
C THR A 54 -13.11 -3.03 -0.71
N VAL A 55 -13.71 -1.89 -1.03
CA VAL A 55 -14.56 -1.70 -2.20
C VAL A 55 -13.81 -0.80 -3.17
N ASP A 56 -13.74 -1.23 -4.43
CA ASP A 56 -13.34 -0.37 -5.53
C ASP A 56 -14.52 0.54 -5.91
N VAL A 57 -14.37 1.83 -5.63
CA VAL A 57 -15.41 2.83 -5.86
C VAL A 57 -15.01 3.63 -7.08
N ASP A 58 -15.79 3.52 -8.17
CA ASP A 58 -15.62 4.40 -9.33
C ASP A 58 -15.97 5.84 -8.95
N ARG A 59 -14.93 6.60 -8.57
CA ARG A 59 -15.05 8.00 -8.19
C ARG A 59 -15.42 8.91 -9.36
N SER A 60 -15.32 8.47 -10.62
CA SER A 60 -15.82 9.24 -11.77
C SER A 60 -17.34 9.44 -11.72
N GLN A 61 -18.06 8.56 -11.01
CA GLN A 61 -19.49 8.70 -10.77
C GLN A 61 -19.81 9.70 -9.64
N LEU A 62 -18.82 10.11 -8.85
CA LEU A 62 -18.98 11.07 -7.76
C LEU A 62 -18.76 12.48 -8.30
N ARG A 63 -19.77 13.34 -8.20
CA ARG A 63 -19.86 14.63 -8.93
C ARG A 63 -18.97 15.77 -8.40
N GLU A 64 -18.10 15.52 -7.45
CA GLU A 64 -17.42 16.58 -6.71
C GLU A 64 -15.93 16.63 -7.03
N GLY A 65 -15.50 17.67 -7.75
CA GLY A 65 -14.10 18.00 -7.99
C GLY A 65 -13.49 17.36 -9.24
N THR A 66 -12.37 17.94 -9.66
CA THR A 66 -11.56 17.56 -10.81
C THR A 66 -10.49 16.54 -10.38
N PRO A 67 -10.40 15.37 -11.03
CA PRO A 67 -9.36 14.40 -10.74
C PRO A 67 -8.03 14.89 -11.34
N VAL A 68 -6.99 14.87 -10.52
CA VAL A 68 -5.65 15.34 -10.86
C VAL A 68 -4.59 14.34 -10.43
N LEU A 69 -3.52 14.31 -11.22
CA LEU A 69 -2.25 13.75 -10.82
C LEU A 69 -1.32 14.93 -10.56
N ALA A 70 -0.86 15.11 -9.33
CA ALA A 70 0.08 16.16 -8.98
C ALA A 70 1.40 15.54 -8.54
N ARG A 71 2.49 15.89 -9.24
CA ARG A 71 3.87 15.58 -8.82
C ARG A 71 4.42 16.80 -8.09
N LEU A 72 4.91 16.58 -6.89
CA LEU A 72 5.56 17.59 -6.07
C LEU A 72 7.04 17.25 -6.02
N ASP A 73 7.87 18.14 -6.56
CA ASP A 73 9.32 18.05 -6.41
C ASP A 73 9.69 18.64 -5.05
N LEU A 74 10.35 17.86 -4.19
CA LEU A 74 10.48 18.21 -2.77
C LEU A 74 11.89 18.62 -2.38
N GLU A 75 12.00 19.47 -1.35
CA GLU A 75 13.28 19.68 -0.67
C GLU A 75 13.81 18.37 -0.05
N PRO A 76 15.14 18.17 0.04
CA PRO A 76 15.71 16.95 0.61
C PRO A 76 15.21 16.68 2.03
N GLY A 77 14.70 15.46 2.27
CA GLY A 77 14.19 15.04 3.58
C GLY A 77 12.72 15.40 3.86
N ALA A 78 12.03 16.08 2.95
CA ALA A 78 10.63 16.47 3.15
C ALA A 78 9.61 15.37 2.77
N SER A 79 10.06 14.27 2.15
CA SER A 79 9.17 13.26 1.55
C SER A 79 8.17 12.66 2.52
N ASP A 80 8.61 12.28 3.72
CA ASP A 80 7.74 11.62 4.71
C ASP A 80 6.71 12.59 5.30
N GLU A 81 7.12 13.82 5.59
CA GLU A 81 6.23 14.88 6.09
C GLU A 81 5.14 15.20 5.06
N VAL A 82 5.54 15.47 3.83
CA VAL A 82 4.62 15.81 2.74
C VAL A 82 3.70 14.63 2.41
N ALA A 83 4.24 13.41 2.31
CA ALA A 83 3.44 12.22 2.06
C ALA A 83 2.45 11.95 3.20
N GLY A 84 2.86 12.16 4.46
CA GLY A 84 2.00 12.03 5.64
C GLY A 84 0.82 12.99 5.60
N ALA A 85 1.09 14.28 5.33
CA ALA A 85 0.06 15.30 5.22
C ALA A 85 -0.94 15.00 4.09
N LEU A 86 -0.45 14.59 2.93
CA LEU A 86 -1.28 14.25 1.76
C LEU A 86 -2.13 13.00 2.01
N ARG A 87 -1.61 11.97 2.70
CA ARG A 87 -2.38 10.76 3.06
C ARG A 87 -3.57 11.07 3.97
N ALA A 88 -3.46 12.10 4.82
CA ALA A 88 -4.53 12.51 5.72
C ALA A 88 -5.62 13.35 5.04
N ALA A 89 -5.38 13.84 3.82
CA ALA A 89 -6.32 14.70 3.09
C ALA A 89 -7.41 13.86 2.38
N GLU A 90 -8.68 14.20 2.63
CA GLU A 90 -9.85 13.51 2.05
C GLU A 90 -9.87 13.51 0.51
N ALA A 91 -9.31 14.56 -0.08
CA ALA A 91 -9.19 14.70 -1.53
C ALA A 91 -8.25 13.66 -2.16
N VAL A 92 -7.34 13.05 -1.40
CA VAL A 92 -6.29 12.17 -1.91
C VAL A 92 -6.75 10.72 -1.91
N GLU A 93 -6.55 10.04 -3.03
CA GLU A 93 -6.86 8.62 -3.21
C GLU A 93 -5.59 7.77 -3.10
N HIS A 94 -4.49 8.24 -3.68
CA HIS A 94 -3.21 7.58 -3.63
C HIS A 94 -2.07 8.58 -3.43
N VAL A 95 -1.08 8.17 -2.64
CA VAL A 95 0.19 8.86 -2.46
C VAL A 95 1.30 7.89 -2.83
N PHE A 96 2.18 8.33 -3.72
CA PHE A 96 3.35 7.59 -4.16
C PHE A 96 4.59 8.40 -3.81
N THR A 97 5.54 7.77 -3.13
CA THR A 97 6.88 8.32 -2.96
C THR A 97 7.79 7.65 -3.98
N THR A 98 8.44 8.46 -4.79
CA THR A 98 9.37 8.02 -5.82
C THR A 98 10.77 7.80 -5.24
N ALA A 99 11.64 7.07 -5.94
CA ALA A 99 12.98 6.74 -5.43
C ALA A 99 13.90 7.97 -5.31
N ASP A 100 13.62 9.01 -6.07
CA ASP A 100 14.22 10.35 -6.03
C ASP A 100 13.70 11.22 -4.88
N GLY A 101 12.71 10.74 -4.12
CA GLY A 101 12.16 11.41 -2.94
C GLY A 101 10.98 12.33 -3.22
N ASP A 102 10.60 12.50 -4.50
CA ASP A 102 9.43 13.30 -4.86
C ASP A 102 8.13 12.55 -4.56
N VAL A 103 7.06 13.30 -4.34
CA VAL A 103 5.75 12.74 -4.02
C VAL A 103 4.78 13.00 -5.16
N THR A 104 4.13 11.93 -5.64
CA THR A 104 3.04 12.01 -6.61
C THR A 104 1.73 11.64 -5.96
N VAL A 105 0.67 12.42 -6.20
CA VAL A 105 -0.66 12.14 -5.67
C VAL A 105 -1.71 12.02 -6.75
N HIS A 106 -2.57 11.02 -6.63
CA HIS A 106 -3.84 10.95 -7.34
C HIS A 106 -4.91 11.48 -6.40
N ALA A 107 -5.53 12.61 -6.76
CA ALA A 107 -6.47 13.32 -5.91
C ALA A 107 -7.66 13.86 -6.70
N ARG A 108 -8.78 14.12 -6.04
CA ARG A 108 -9.94 14.82 -6.58
C ARG A 108 -10.14 16.11 -5.82
N VAL A 109 -9.86 17.22 -6.48
CA VAL A 109 -9.79 18.55 -5.85
C VAL A 109 -10.88 19.47 -6.39
N PRO A 110 -11.30 20.52 -5.65
CA PRO A 110 -12.21 21.52 -6.20
C PRO A 110 -11.64 22.19 -7.45
N ASP A 111 -12.52 22.52 -8.40
CA ASP A 111 -12.13 23.13 -9.69
C ASP A 111 -11.34 24.43 -9.49
N ASP A 112 -10.33 24.66 -10.35
CA ASP A 112 -9.47 25.84 -10.35
C ASP A 112 -8.77 26.16 -9.00
N ALA A 113 -8.54 25.12 -8.19
CA ALA A 113 -8.03 25.28 -6.83
C ALA A 113 -6.86 24.34 -6.47
N VAL A 114 -6.25 23.61 -7.40
CA VAL A 114 -5.20 22.61 -7.08
C VAL A 114 -4.08 23.20 -6.24
N HIS A 115 -3.44 24.28 -6.71
CA HIS A 115 -2.35 24.95 -5.97
C HIS A 115 -2.82 25.45 -4.60
N ARG A 116 -4.00 26.09 -4.54
CA ARG A 116 -4.59 26.58 -3.27
C ARG A 116 -4.87 25.44 -2.29
N TRP A 117 -5.30 24.29 -2.82
CA TRP A 117 -5.55 23.10 -2.04
C TRP A 117 -4.23 22.51 -1.53
N LEU A 118 -3.21 22.39 -2.38
CA LEU A 118 -1.88 21.95 -1.96
C LEU A 118 -1.31 22.86 -0.86
N ASP A 119 -1.37 24.18 -1.03
CA ASP A 119 -0.94 25.15 -0.02
C ASP A 119 -1.67 25.02 1.32
N SER A 120 -2.88 24.44 1.32
CA SER A 120 -3.66 24.19 2.54
C SER A 120 -3.34 22.86 3.22
N VAL A 121 -2.68 21.94 2.51
CA VAL A 121 -2.37 20.58 2.97
C VAL A 121 -0.89 20.45 3.32
N VAL A 122 0.01 21.05 2.54
CA VAL A 122 1.46 20.92 2.68
C VAL A 122 2.10 22.28 2.88
N ASP A 123 3.24 22.32 3.57
CA ASP A 123 4.05 23.53 3.66
C ASP A 123 4.72 23.79 2.30
N SER A 124 4.29 24.86 1.63
CA SER A 124 4.83 25.29 0.33
C SER A 124 6.35 25.52 0.32
N SER A 125 6.97 25.78 1.48
CA SER A 125 8.42 25.94 1.58
C SER A 125 9.20 24.64 1.41
N LEU A 126 8.54 23.49 1.55
CA LEU A 126 9.10 22.16 1.32
C LEU A 126 9.00 21.70 -0.13
N VAL A 127 8.31 22.48 -0.97
CA VAL A 127 7.99 22.12 -2.36
C VAL A 127 8.77 23.04 -3.30
N ARG A 128 9.61 22.45 -4.14
CA ARG A 128 10.40 23.15 -5.16
C ARG A 128 9.60 23.46 -6.40
N ASP A 129 8.81 22.49 -6.85
CA ASP A 129 7.97 22.61 -8.04
C ASP A 129 6.73 21.70 -7.94
N VAL A 130 5.70 22.01 -8.73
CA VAL A 130 4.46 21.24 -8.79
C VAL A 130 4.01 21.12 -10.24
N ASP A 131 4.03 19.88 -10.74
CA ASP A 131 3.44 19.52 -12.02
C ASP A 131 2.05 18.93 -11.81
N VAL A 132 1.03 19.53 -12.43
CA VAL A 132 -0.37 19.10 -12.31
C VAL A 132 -0.90 18.65 -13.67
N GLU A 133 -1.37 17.41 -13.74
CA GLU A 133 -2.04 16.82 -14.89
C GLU A 133 -3.49 16.47 -14.56
N LEU A 134 -4.41 16.76 -15.49
CA LEU A 134 -5.80 16.34 -15.36
C LEU A 134 -5.94 14.88 -15.73
N VAL A 135 -6.57 14.09 -14.86
CA VAL A 135 -6.77 12.66 -15.12
C VAL A 135 -8.02 12.48 -15.97
N ALA A 136 -7.84 12.00 -17.21
CA ALA A 136 -8.96 11.74 -18.12
C ALA A 136 -9.72 10.44 -17.76
N ASN A 137 -9.00 9.41 -17.32
CA ASN A 137 -9.55 8.13 -16.88
C ASN A 137 -8.60 7.47 -15.86
N SER A 138 -9.15 6.70 -14.92
CA SER A 138 -8.41 5.87 -13.97
C SER A 138 -9.09 4.51 -13.88
N GLU A 139 -8.33 3.44 -14.07
CA GLU A 139 -8.84 2.06 -14.02
C GLU A 139 -8.00 1.25 -13.03
N TRP A 140 -8.65 0.61 -12.06
CA TRP A 140 -7.99 -0.33 -11.17
C TRP A 140 -8.04 -1.73 -11.76
N SER A 141 -6.87 -2.31 -12.03
CA SER A 141 -6.72 -3.69 -12.48
C SER A 141 -5.86 -4.47 -11.48
N PRO A 142 -6.47 -5.10 -10.46
CA PRO A 142 -5.69 -5.82 -9.45
C PRO A 142 -4.99 -7.04 -10.09
N SER A 143 -3.67 -6.98 -10.21
CA SER A 143 -2.86 -8.09 -10.71
C SER A 143 -2.19 -8.85 -9.56
N VAL A 144 -2.37 -10.16 -9.52
CA VAL A 144 -1.68 -11.09 -8.60
C VAL A 144 -0.59 -11.89 -9.35
N GLY A 145 -0.37 -11.63 -10.64
CA GLY A 145 0.59 -12.36 -11.47
C GLY A 145 1.92 -11.63 -11.67
N GLY A 146 3.00 -12.38 -11.92
CA GLY A 146 4.26 -11.86 -12.46
C GLY A 146 5.39 -11.61 -11.46
N VAL A 147 5.20 -11.93 -10.18
CA VAL A 147 6.23 -11.83 -9.14
C VAL A 147 6.24 -13.10 -8.30
N ASP A 148 7.40 -13.74 -8.17
CA ASP A 148 7.62 -14.72 -7.11
C ASP A 148 7.40 -13.96 -5.79
N PHE A 149 6.31 -14.26 -5.07
CA PHE A 149 6.02 -13.63 -3.77
C PHE A 149 6.98 -14.16 -2.70
N ALA A 150 8.26 -13.81 -2.82
CA ALA A 150 9.24 -13.91 -1.77
C ALA A 150 9.04 -12.70 -0.85
N LEU A 151 8.50 -12.93 0.34
CA LEU A 151 8.49 -11.89 1.38
C LEU A 151 9.94 -11.48 1.63
N SER A 152 10.23 -10.18 1.56
CA SER A 152 11.59 -9.67 1.73
C SER A 152 11.75 -9.12 3.15
N CYS A 153 12.90 -9.40 3.76
CA CYS A 153 13.20 -8.96 5.11
C CYS A 153 13.37 -7.44 5.11
N ALA A 154 12.57 -6.72 5.90
CA ALA A 154 12.60 -5.25 5.96
C ALA A 154 13.94 -4.67 6.46
N GLU A 155 14.79 -5.51 7.09
CA GLU A 155 16.14 -5.12 7.52
C GLU A 155 17.24 -5.42 6.53
N CYS A 156 17.25 -6.65 6.00
CA CYS A 156 18.42 -7.19 5.30
C CYS A 156 18.12 -7.66 3.88
N ASP A 157 16.88 -7.44 3.42
CA ASP A 157 16.37 -7.75 2.08
C ASP A 157 16.41 -9.24 1.67
N ASN A 158 16.86 -10.12 2.58
CA ASN A 158 16.81 -11.55 2.36
C ASN A 158 15.37 -12.05 2.29
N THR A 159 15.15 -13.10 1.50
CA THR A 159 13.88 -13.84 1.50
C THR A 159 13.55 -14.35 2.90
N VAL A 160 12.35 -14.02 3.37
CA VAL A 160 11.78 -14.45 4.64
C VAL A 160 11.19 -15.83 4.44
N THR A 161 11.79 -16.81 5.10
CA THR A 161 11.40 -18.22 5.02
C THR A 161 10.41 -18.56 6.14
N SER A 162 10.22 -19.87 6.37
CA SER A 162 9.26 -20.35 7.34
C SER A 162 9.54 -20.02 8.80
N GLU A 163 10.78 -19.68 9.10
CA GLU A 163 11.29 -19.36 10.43
C GLU A 163 11.35 -17.85 10.69
N GLY A 164 10.96 -17.04 9.70
CA GLY A 164 10.86 -15.60 9.83
C GLY A 164 9.74 -15.15 10.77
N THR A 165 9.80 -13.88 11.16
CA THR A 165 8.82 -13.23 12.02
C THR A 165 8.14 -12.08 11.29
N SER A 166 6.89 -11.79 11.66
CA SER A 166 6.15 -10.64 11.17
C SER A 166 5.82 -9.74 12.34
N ALA A 167 5.98 -8.43 12.18
CA ALA A 167 5.61 -7.47 13.21
C ALA A 167 4.88 -6.28 12.60
N ARG A 168 3.87 -5.78 13.33
CA ARG A 168 3.27 -4.48 13.06
C ARG A 168 4.10 -3.41 13.76
N ILE A 169 4.59 -2.43 13.02
CA ILE A 169 5.40 -1.31 13.50
C ILE A 169 4.82 -0.05 12.86
N GLY A 170 4.32 0.88 13.67
CA GLY A 170 3.43 1.93 13.17
C GLY A 170 2.14 1.36 12.58
N ASP A 171 1.76 1.83 11.40
CA ASP A 171 0.57 1.37 10.66
C ASP A 171 0.85 0.21 9.71
N ASP A 172 2.12 -0.16 9.53
CA ASP A 172 2.57 -1.14 8.54
C ASP A 172 2.96 -2.49 9.15
N VAL A 173 2.82 -3.55 8.35
CA VAL A 173 3.26 -4.92 8.71
C VAL A 173 4.56 -5.22 7.97
N TYR A 174 5.62 -5.47 8.73
CA TYR A 174 6.96 -5.79 8.23
C TYR A 174 7.27 -7.27 8.40
N GLN A 175 8.11 -7.78 7.49
CA GLN A 175 8.59 -9.17 7.49
C GLN A 175 10.07 -9.22 7.83
N PHE A 176 10.47 -10.19 8.63
CA PHE A 176 11.85 -10.35 9.09
C PHE A 176 12.31 -11.79 8.93
N CYS A 177 13.51 -12.01 8.43
CA CYS A 177 14.04 -13.37 8.27
C CYS A 177 14.32 -14.06 9.63
N CYS A 178 14.42 -13.30 10.72
CA CYS A 178 14.62 -13.79 12.07
C CYS A 178 14.32 -12.68 13.11
N GLY A 179 14.13 -13.08 14.38
CA GLY A 179 13.81 -12.13 15.46
C GLY A 179 14.91 -11.10 15.77
N SER A 180 16.17 -11.35 15.38
CA SER A 180 17.23 -10.35 15.51
C SER A 180 17.12 -9.23 14.47
N CYS A 181 16.63 -9.53 13.26
CA CYS A 181 16.30 -8.49 12.28
C CYS A 181 15.12 -7.66 12.80
N GLU A 182 14.05 -8.30 13.26
CA GLU A 182 12.91 -7.57 13.85
C GLU A 182 13.34 -6.59 14.96
N ALA A 183 14.20 -7.04 15.88
CA ALA A 183 14.70 -6.19 16.97
C ALA A 183 15.50 -4.98 16.45
N ARG A 184 16.39 -5.18 15.47
CA ARG A 184 17.19 -4.10 14.87
C ARG A 184 16.33 -3.11 14.09
N PHE A 185 15.30 -3.60 13.40
CA PHE A 185 14.35 -2.73 12.71
C PHE A 185 13.62 -1.82 13.67
N ARG A 186 13.11 -2.39 14.77
CA ARG A 186 12.39 -1.60 15.79
C ARG A 186 13.28 -0.53 16.39
N GLU A 187 14.50 -0.88 16.78
CA GLU A 187 15.45 0.09 17.33
C GLU A 187 15.71 1.23 16.34
N ARG A 188 16.01 0.91 15.08
CA ARG A 188 16.20 1.93 14.03
C ARG A 188 14.94 2.76 13.77
N TYR A 189 13.77 2.13 13.75
CA TYR A 189 12.49 2.81 13.53
C TYR A 189 12.17 3.77 14.68
N GLU A 190 12.42 3.36 15.92
CA GLU A 190 12.27 4.19 17.12
C GLU A 190 13.26 5.37 17.11
N GLU A 191 14.49 5.18 16.64
CA GLU A 191 15.47 6.27 16.49
C GLU A 191 15.03 7.30 15.44
N LEU A 192 14.48 6.84 14.31
CA LEU A 192 13.95 7.70 13.24
C LEU A 192 12.69 8.46 13.69
N ASP A 193 11.78 7.79 14.40
CA ASP A 193 10.56 8.41 14.95
C ASP A 193 10.88 9.41 16.08
N ALA A 194 12.00 9.20 16.78
CA ALA A 194 12.51 10.11 17.80
C ALA A 194 13.30 11.33 17.25
N GLY A 195 13.54 11.40 15.93
CA GLY A 195 14.14 12.57 15.27
C GLY A 195 15.63 12.77 15.53
N VAL A 196 16.45 11.72 15.48
CA VAL A 196 17.93 11.79 15.54
C VAL A 196 18.57 11.62 14.16
#